data_AF-A0A179F0V1-F1
#
_entry.id   AF-A0A179F0V1-F1
#
_cell.length_a   1.000
_cell.length_b   1.000
_cell.length_c   1.000
_cell.angle_alpha   90.00
_cell.angle_beta   90.00
_cell.angle_gamma   90.00
#
_symmetry.space_group_name_H-M   'P 1'
#
loop_
_entity.id
_entity.type
_entity.pdbx_description
1 polymer ?
#
loop_
_entity_poly.entity_id
_entity_poly.type
_entity_poly.pdbx_seq_one_letter_code
_entity_poly.pdbx_strand_id
1 'polypeptide(L)'
;MSRLDAQPYGDWSGCHAVAWDANVNPSMGDRVASNEHTKSGYPLGLMLNTDGRRFVDEGADLRNYTYAEYGRAVLGQPDHVAFQVWDSRVASMLRSEEYREERVERITANSIEELSEKCLARGLRNRANFVQTIRDYNEAVYANRQETSSCPRKFNPAIRDGLSTLSSSKSVDPPKTNWALPLDKGPFLAVKVTCGITFTFGGLKLSADTSQIINSINGKPIPGFYCCGEMLGGLFYHNYPGGSGLTSGAVFGRRAGQAAARRVLAIRQGRSYPGKL
;
A
#
# COMPACT_ATOMS: atom_id res chain seq x y z
N MET A 1 -9.87 34.01 -19.47
CA MET A 1 -8.71 33.14 -19.19
C MET A 1 -8.57 32.15 -20.34
N SER A 2 -7.41 32.08 -21.01
CA SER A 2 -7.16 31.07 -22.05
C SER A 2 -7.00 29.68 -21.42
N ARG A 3 -7.74 28.69 -21.91
CA ARG A 3 -7.64 27.29 -21.47
C ARG A 3 -6.41 26.65 -22.13
N LEU A 4 -5.65 25.85 -21.36
CA LEU A 4 -4.43 25.18 -21.83
C LEU A 4 -4.70 23.94 -22.70
N ASP A 5 -5.92 23.39 -22.61
CA ASP A 5 -6.34 22.15 -23.27
C ASP A 5 -5.32 21.00 -23.06
N ALA A 6 -4.84 20.85 -21.83
CA ALA A 6 -3.92 19.78 -21.44
C ALA A 6 -4.63 18.41 -21.46
N GLN A 7 -4.03 17.42 -22.13
CA GLN A 7 -4.62 16.10 -22.30
C GLN A 7 -4.57 15.27 -21.00
N PRO A 8 -5.71 14.85 -20.43
CA PRO A 8 -5.73 13.87 -19.35
C PRO A 8 -5.31 12.49 -19.87
N TYR A 9 -4.66 11.69 -19.01
CA TYR A 9 -4.11 10.38 -19.36
C TYR A 9 -3.92 9.48 -18.14
N GLY A 10 -3.91 8.17 -18.35
CA GLY A 10 -3.79 7.17 -17.26
C GLY A 10 -5.11 6.84 -16.57
N ASP A 11 -5.01 6.18 -15.40
CA ASP A 11 -6.14 5.69 -14.62
C ASP A 11 -6.60 6.68 -13.55
N TRP A 12 -7.65 7.43 -13.85
CA TRP A 12 -8.24 8.41 -12.92
C TRP A 12 -9.09 7.79 -11.80
N SER A 13 -9.44 6.52 -11.92
CA SER A 13 -10.07 5.74 -10.85
C SER A 13 -9.04 5.05 -9.95
N GLY A 14 -7.77 5.10 -10.36
CA GLY A 14 -6.61 4.47 -9.77
C GLY A 14 -5.86 5.38 -8.80
N CYS A 15 -5.33 4.80 -7.72
CA CYS A 15 -4.44 5.53 -6.81
C CYS A 15 -3.45 4.60 -6.11
N HIS A 16 -2.29 5.15 -5.76
CA HIS A 16 -1.41 4.55 -4.78
C HIS A 16 -2.00 4.81 -3.39
N ALA A 17 -2.26 3.73 -2.66
CA ALA A 17 -2.78 3.76 -1.32
C ALA A 17 -1.95 2.87 -0.40
N VAL A 18 -1.91 3.14 0.89
CA VAL A 18 -1.21 2.31 1.86
C VAL A 18 -2.12 2.05 3.06
N ALA A 19 -1.85 0.98 3.80
CA ALA A 19 -2.39 0.86 5.15
C ALA A 19 -1.81 1.99 6.01
N TRP A 20 -2.71 2.76 6.62
CA TRP A 20 -2.42 3.97 7.38
C TRP A 20 -3.00 3.84 8.78
N ASP A 21 -2.39 4.49 9.76
CA ASP A 21 -2.92 4.50 11.11
C ASP A 21 -4.31 5.17 11.16
N ALA A 22 -5.30 4.46 11.70
CA ALA A 22 -6.69 4.92 11.73
C ALA A 22 -6.95 6.05 12.73
N ASN A 23 -6.03 6.30 13.67
CA ASN A 23 -6.18 7.32 14.70
C ASN A 23 -5.55 8.66 14.31
N VAL A 24 -4.99 8.75 13.10
CA VAL A 24 -4.40 9.99 12.59
C VAL A 24 -5.49 11.00 12.30
N ASN A 25 -5.26 12.25 12.70
CA ASN A 25 -6.16 13.34 12.38
C ASN A 25 -6.23 13.53 10.84
N PRO A 26 -7.38 13.30 10.20
CA PRO A 26 -7.50 13.37 8.74
C PRO A 26 -7.38 14.80 8.19
N SER A 27 -7.47 15.82 9.05
CA SER A 27 -7.39 17.23 8.69
C SER A 27 -6.02 17.85 8.94
N MET A 28 -5.04 17.08 9.42
CA MET A 28 -3.71 17.56 9.76
C MET A 28 -2.62 16.71 9.09
N GLY A 29 -1.65 17.37 8.48
CA GLY A 29 -0.44 16.73 7.96
C GLY A 29 0.77 17.07 8.83
N ASP A 30 1.64 16.09 9.07
CA ASP A 30 2.94 16.30 9.71
C ASP A 30 4.05 15.84 8.76
N ARG A 31 4.77 16.79 8.17
CA ARG A 31 5.83 16.51 7.21
C ARG A 31 6.95 15.62 7.78
N VAL A 32 7.24 15.70 9.08
CA VAL A 32 8.31 14.92 9.72
C VAL A 32 7.81 13.52 10.00
N ALA A 33 6.62 13.43 10.58
CA ALA A 33 6.12 12.18 11.10
C ALA A 33 5.27 11.37 10.08
N SER A 34 4.91 11.93 8.92
CA SER A 34 4.02 11.28 7.92
C SER A 34 4.39 9.84 7.62
N ASN A 35 5.67 9.54 7.39
CA ASN A 35 6.10 8.19 7.03
C ASN A 35 5.83 7.16 8.15
N GLU A 36 5.84 7.60 9.40
CA GLU A 36 5.60 6.77 10.59
C GLU A 36 4.12 6.37 10.75
N HIS A 37 3.20 7.04 10.04
CA HIS A 37 1.79 6.67 10.06
C HIS A 37 1.48 5.49 9.14
N THR A 38 2.36 5.17 8.19
CA THR A 38 2.23 3.96 7.36
C THR A 38 2.28 2.72 8.26
N LYS A 39 1.51 1.67 7.92
CA LYS A 39 1.43 0.42 8.67
C LYS A 39 1.72 -0.77 7.77
N SER A 40 3.01 -1.07 7.64
CA SER A 40 3.56 -1.96 6.63
C SER A 40 3.84 -3.39 7.09
N GLY A 41 3.43 -3.75 8.31
CA GLY A 41 3.78 -5.00 8.99
C GLY A 41 2.82 -6.16 8.71
N TYR A 42 1.80 -5.94 7.88
CA TYR A 42 0.77 -6.94 7.55
C TYR A 42 1.31 -8.29 7.05
N PRO A 43 2.47 -8.43 6.36
CA PRO A 43 2.93 -9.75 5.93
C PRO A 43 3.23 -10.69 7.09
N LEU A 44 3.64 -10.14 8.23
CA LEU A 44 3.96 -10.90 9.45
C LEU A 44 2.71 -11.33 10.22
N GLY A 45 1.55 -10.75 9.92
CA GLY A 45 0.31 -10.95 10.67
C GLY A 45 -0.88 -11.26 9.77
N LEU A 46 -2.06 -10.93 10.28
CA LEU A 46 -3.36 -11.01 9.59
C LEU A 46 -4.03 -9.65 9.53
N MET A 47 -4.81 -9.40 8.48
CA MET A 47 -5.69 -8.25 8.32
C MET A 47 -7.15 -8.70 8.42
N LEU A 48 -7.84 -8.23 9.45
CA LEU A 48 -9.26 -8.51 9.66
C LEU A 48 -10.07 -7.22 9.53
N ASN A 49 -11.16 -7.22 8.77
CA ASN A 49 -12.06 -6.08 8.71
C ASN A 49 -12.88 -5.92 10.00
N THR A 50 -13.74 -4.90 10.07
CA THR A 50 -14.57 -4.64 11.25
C THR A 50 -15.60 -5.75 11.51
N ASP A 51 -15.97 -6.56 10.53
CA ASP A 51 -16.81 -7.74 10.71
C ASP A 51 -16.01 -8.98 11.17
N GLY A 52 -14.70 -8.84 11.41
CA GLY A 52 -13.84 -9.91 11.88
C GLY A 52 -13.45 -10.92 10.81
N ARG A 53 -13.50 -10.56 9.52
CA ARG A 53 -13.12 -11.44 8.40
C ARG A 53 -11.80 -11.01 7.77
N ARG A 54 -11.02 -11.98 7.31
CA ARG A 54 -9.90 -11.72 6.38
C ARG A 54 -10.43 -11.35 5.00
N PHE A 55 -9.65 -10.58 4.26
CA PHE A 55 -10.05 -10.05 2.95
C PHE A 55 -8.90 -9.91 1.93
N VAL A 56 -7.66 -10.23 2.33
CA VAL A 56 -6.49 -10.32 1.45
C VAL A 56 -5.61 -11.51 1.83
N ASP A 57 -4.85 -12.04 0.89
CA ASP A 57 -3.73 -12.96 1.18
C ASP A 57 -2.52 -12.14 1.63
N GLU A 58 -2.34 -11.93 2.93
CA GLU A 58 -1.24 -11.11 3.46
C GLU A 58 0.15 -11.66 3.10
N GLY A 59 0.25 -12.89 2.58
CA GLY A 59 1.47 -13.55 2.15
C GLY A 59 1.64 -13.69 0.63
N ALA A 60 0.83 -13.02 -0.21
CA ALA A 60 0.86 -13.22 -1.66
C ALA A 60 2.22 -12.93 -2.31
N ASP A 61 2.86 -11.83 -1.91
CA ASP A 61 4.21 -11.46 -2.35
C ASP A 61 4.89 -10.54 -1.32
N LEU A 62 6.16 -10.21 -1.57
CA LEU A 62 6.90 -9.24 -0.78
C LEU A 62 6.13 -7.92 -0.70
N ARG A 63 6.20 -7.30 0.48
CA ARG A 63 5.50 -6.05 0.80
C ARG A 63 5.56 -5.00 -0.31
N ASN A 64 6.73 -4.80 -0.94
CA ASN A 64 6.94 -3.78 -1.97
C ASN A 64 6.10 -3.97 -3.24
N TYR A 65 5.43 -5.11 -3.42
CA TYR A 65 4.54 -5.40 -4.54
C TYR A 65 3.06 -5.45 -4.13
N THR A 66 2.74 -5.56 -2.84
CA THR A 66 1.35 -5.78 -2.37
C THR A 66 0.76 -4.59 -1.59
N TYR A 67 1.60 -3.76 -0.98
CA TYR A 67 1.15 -2.69 -0.08
C TYR A 67 0.18 -1.68 -0.72
N ALA A 68 0.37 -1.38 -2.02
CA ALA A 68 -0.51 -0.50 -2.78
C ALA A 68 -1.93 -1.08 -2.92
N GLU A 69 -1.99 -2.36 -3.30
CA GLU A 69 -3.24 -3.10 -3.45
C GLU A 69 -3.95 -3.27 -2.10
N TYR A 70 -3.20 -3.52 -1.01
CA TYR A 70 -3.81 -3.76 0.30
C TYR A 70 -4.27 -2.47 0.97
N GLY A 71 -3.59 -1.34 0.75
CA GLY A 71 -4.13 -0.03 1.12
C GLY A 71 -5.50 0.22 0.46
N ARG A 72 -5.61 -0.07 -0.84
CA ARG A 72 -6.88 -0.02 -1.56
C ARG A 72 -7.89 -1.06 -1.05
N ALA A 73 -7.46 -2.27 -0.71
CA ALA A 73 -8.34 -3.30 -0.16
C ALA A 73 -8.96 -2.87 1.17
N VAL A 74 -8.21 -2.17 2.04
CA VAL A 74 -8.71 -1.54 3.28
C VAL A 74 -9.77 -0.49 2.98
N LEU A 75 -9.56 0.34 1.94
CA LEU A 75 -10.59 1.30 1.48
C LEU A 75 -11.88 0.59 1.05
N GLY A 76 -11.82 -0.65 0.56
CA GLY A 76 -13.00 -1.44 0.22
C GLY A 76 -13.72 -2.09 1.40
N GLN A 77 -13.16 -2.06 2.61
CA GLN A 77 -13.75 -2.70 3.79
C GLN A 77 -14.82 -1.83 4.46
N PRO A 78 -15.73 -2.42 5.26
CA PRO A 78 -16.70 -1.65 6.03
C PRO A 78 -15.99 -0.63 6.93
N ASP A 79 -16.50 0.60 6.93
CA ASP A 79 -15.91 1.78 7.60
C ASP A 79 -14.51 2.18 7.08
N HIS A 80 -14.05 1.61 5.96
CA HIS A 80 -12.71 1.81 5.41
C HIS A 80 -11.60 1.48 6.42
N VAL A 81 -11.85 0.49 7.27
CA VAL A 81 -11.00 0.14 8.42
C VAL A 81 -10.74 -1.37 8.46
N ALA A 82 -9.54 -1.70 8.93
CA ALA A 82 -9.17 -3.05 9.31
C ALA A 82 -8.34 -3.05 10.61
N PHE A 83 -8.17 -4.23 11.20
CA PHE A 83 -7.24 -4.51 12.28
C PHE A 83 -6.12 -5.39 11.73
N GLN A 84 -4.88 -4.93 11.85
CA GLN A 84 -3.71 -5.79 11.66
C GLN A 84 -3.40 -6.47 12.99
N VAL A 85 -3.20 -7.79 12.99
CA VAL A 85 -3.04 -8.60 14.19
C VAL A 85 -1.79 -9.47 14.11
N TRP A 86 -1.02 -9.47 15.20
CA TRP A 86 0.20 -10.25 15.36
C TRP A 86 0.24 -10.94 16.71
N ASP A 87 1.12 -11.92 16.80
CA ASP A 87 1.45 -12.62 18.03
C ASP A 87 2.88 -12.28 18.49
N SER A 88 3.28 -12.84 19.62
CA SER A 88 4.56 -12.49 20.26
C SER A 88 5.80 -12.95 19.48
N ARG A 89 5.67 -13.87 18.50
CA ARG A 89 6.83 -14.35 17.71
C ARG A 89 7.35 -13.30 16.74
N VAL A 90 6.47 -12.44 16.23
CA VAL A 90 6.78 -11.51 15.15
C VAL A 90 6.53 -10.05 15.53
N ALA A 91 5.83 -9.77 16.63
CA ALA A 91 5.57 -8.41 17.07
C ALA A 91 6.84 -7.57 17.29
N SER A 92 7.96 -8.19 17.71
CA SER A 92 9.26 -7.53 17.86
C SER A 92 9.98 -7.27 16.52
N MET A 93 9.55 -7.89 15.43
CA MET A 93 10.09 -7.68 14.09
C MET A 93 9.42 -6.49 13.37
N LEU A 94 8.35 -5.94 13.96
CA LEU A 94 7.70 -4.74 13.44
C LEU A 94 8.65 -3.54 13.50
N ARG A 95 8.58 -2.69 12.47
CA ARG A 95 9.40 -1.47 12.39
C ARG A 95 9.04 -0.52 13.54
N SER A 96 10.01 -0.20 14.39
CA SER A 96 9.79 0.68 15.54
C SER A 96 9.30 2.06 15.13
N GLU A 97 9.72 2.55 13.96
CA GLU A 97 9.28 3.84 13.42
C GLU A 97 7.77 3.87 13.18
N GLU A 98 7.17 2.74 12.80
CA GLU A 98 5.73 2.65 12.49
C GLU A 98 4.89 2.18 13.68
N TYR A 99 5.47 1.40 14.61
CA TYR A 99 4.72 0.63 15.62
C TYR A 99 5.06 0.93 17.08
N ARG A 100 5.90 1.93 17.39
CA ARG A 100 6.18 2.33 18.77
C ARG A 100 4.96 2.94 19.48
N GLU A 101 4.91 2.81 20.80
CA GLU A 101 3.77 3.22 21.64
C GLU A 101 3.43 4.70 21.53
N GLU A 102 4.43 5.56 21.36
CA GLU A 102 4.25 7.01 21.20
C GLU A 102 3.57 7.36 19.88
N ARG A 103 3.53 6.41 18.93
CA ARG A 103 3.11 6.67 17.56
C ARG A 103 1.80 6.05 17.17
N VAL A 104 1.51 4.86 17.66
CA VAL A 104 0.31 4.11 17.33
C VAL A 104 -0.33 3.55 18.59
N GLU A 105 -1.66 3.54 18.60
CA GLU A 105 -2.38 2.83 19.63
C GLU A 105 -2.17 1.32 19.50
N ARG A 106 -1.45 0.74 20.46
CA ARG A 106 -1.19 -0.70 20.53
C ARG A 106 -2.24 -1.37 21.38
N ILE A 107 -3.11 -2.16 20.76
CA ILE A 107 -4.13 -2.94 21.44
C ILE A 107 -3.51 -4.28 21.81
N THR A 108 -3.16 -4.50 23.07
CA THR A 108 -2.50 -5.73 23.52
C THR A 108 -3.39 -6.58 24.42
N ALA A 109 -3.25 -7.90 24.35
CA ALA A 109 -4.00 -8.85 25.16
C ALA A 109 -3.25 -10.19 25.29
N ASN A 110 -3.56 -10.98 26.31
CA ASN A 110 -2.93 -12.29 26.52
C ASN A 110 -3.67 -13.43 25.80
N SER A 111 -4.91 -13.19 25.37
CA SER A 111 -5.74 -14.13 24.59
C SER A 111 -6.39 -13.44 23.40
N ILE A 112 -6.81 -14.22 22.39
CA ILE A 112 -7.56 -13.70 21.22
C ILE A 112 -8.95 -13.21 21.64
N GLU A 113 -9.56 -13.86 22.63
CA GLU A 113 -10.86 -13.48 23.19
C GLU A 113 -10.78 -12.08 23.84
N GLU A 114 -9.79 -11.85 24.70
CA GLU A 114 -9.53 -10.54 25.32
C GLU A 114 -9.13 -9.50 24.26
N LEU A 115 -8.35 -9.88 23.24
CA LEU A 115 -8.01 -8.97 22.14
C LEU A 115 -9.28 -8.50 21.40
N SER A 116 -10.20 -9.43 21.13
CA SER A 116 -11.48 -9.12 20.47
C SER A 116 -12.33 -8.14 21.29
N GLU A 117 -12.30 -8.23 22.62
CA GLU A 117 -12.99 -7.30 23.52
C GLU A 117 -12.43 -5.89 23.41
N LYS A 118 -11.10 -5.77 23.43
CA LYS A 118 -10.44 -4.48 23.32
C LYS A 118 -10.61 -3.87 21.93
N CYS A 119 -10.67 -4.68 20.87
CA CYS A 119 -10.98 -4.25 19.51
C CYS A 119 -12.45 -3.82 19.34
N LEU A 120 -13.41 -4.45 20.05
CA LEU A 120 -14.83 -4.06 20.04
C LEU A 120 -15.00 -2.60 20.47
N ALA A 121 -14.31 -2.19 21.54
CA ALA A 121 -14.29 -0.79 22.00
C ALA A 121 -13.70 0.20 20.97
N ARG A 122 -13.07 -0.30 19.91
CA ARG A 122 -12.39 0.48 18.86
C ARG A 122 -13.01 0.31 17.48
N GLY A 123 -14.20 -0.29 17.40
CA GLY A 123 -14.99 -0.39 16.16
C GLY A 123 -14.98 -1.76 15.49
N LEU A 124 -14.45 -2.81 16.12
CA LEU A 124 -14.79 -4.18 15.70
C LEU A 124 -16.28 -4.41 15.95
N ARG A 125 -17.02 -4.93 14.96
CA ARG A 125 -18.47 -5.15 15.01
C ARG A 125 -18.83 -6.57 15.44
N ASN A 126 -18.02 -7.56 15.07
CA ASN A 126 -18.31 -8.96 15.34
C ASN A 126 -17.13 -9.70 15.97
N ARG A 127 -17.15 -9.80 17.30
CA ARG A 127 -16.13 -10.52 18.09
C ARG A 127 -16.09 -12.02 17.80
N ALA A 128 -17.25 -12.66 17.72
CA ALA A 128 -17.34 -14.10 17.51
C ALA A 128 -16.66 -14.48 16.18
N ASN A 129 -16.93 -13.71 15.13
CA ASN A 129 -16.34 -13.95 13.82
C ASN A 129 -14.83 -13.65 13.78
N PHE A 130 -14.37 -12.63 14.50
CA PHE A 130 -12.94 -12.34 14.66
C PHE A 130 -12.18 -13.52 15.29
N VAL A 131 -12.69 -14.04 16.42
CA VAL A 131 -12.10 -15.19 17.11
C VAL A 131 -12.15 -16.44 16.22
N GLN A 132 -13.29 -16.69 15.58
CA GLN A 132 -13.48 -17.85 14.71
C GLN A 132 -12.54 -17.82 13.49
N THR A 133 -12.39 -16.67 12.84
CA THR A 133 -11.48 -16.50 11.70
C THR A 133 -10.03 -16.82 12.07
N ILE A 134 -9.58 -16.39 13.25
CA ILE A 134 -8.21 -16.69 13.72
C ILE A 134 -8.06 -18.19 14.05
N ARG A 135 -9.08 -18.82 14.64
CA ARG A 135 -9.08 -20.27 14.90
C ARG A 135 -9.01 -21.07 13.60
N ASP A 136 -9.86 -20.77 12.63
CA ASP A 136 -9.88 -21.45 11.33
C ASP A 136 -8.55 -21.27 10.57
N TYR A 137 -7.96 -20.07 10.65
CA TYR A 137 -6.63 -19.81 10.10
C TYR A 137 -5.57 -20.67 10.79
N ASN A 138 -5.55 -20.72 12.13
CA ASN A 138 -4.58 -21.54 12.88
C ASN A 138 -4.69 -23.02 12.51
N GLU A 139 -5.91 -23.56 12.44
CA GLU A 139 -6.17 -24.93 11.99
C GLU A 139 -5.59 -25.21 10.60
N ALA A 140 -5.79 -24.29 9.64
CA ALA A 140 -5.25 -24.43 8.29
C ALA A 140 -3.72 -24.39 8.27
N VAL A 141 -3.08 -23.55 9.12
CA VAL A 141 -1.62 -23.56 9.26
C VAL A 141 -1.12 -24.89 9.82
N TYR A 142 -1.76 -25.46 10.84
CA TYR A 142 -1.35 -26.76 11.37
C TYR A 142 -1.56 -27.90 10.37
N ALA A 143 -2.67 -27.88 9.63
CA ALA A 143 -2.96 -28.86 8.58
C ALA A 143 -1.87 -28.85 7.49
N ASN A 144 -1.49 -27.65 7.00
CA ASN A 144 -0.38 -27.51 6.04
C ASN A 144 0.95 -28.03 6.60
N ARG A 145 1.26 -27.74 7.88
CA ARG A 145 2.49 -28.23 8.54
C ARG A 145 2.52 -29.74 8.68
N GLN A 146 1.38 -30.37 8.97
CA GLN A 146 1.28 -31.83 9.02
C GLN A 146 1.51 -32.45 7.64
N GLU A 147 0.89 -31.90 6.59
CA GLU A 147 1.03 -32.38 5.22
C GLU A 147 2.47 -32.21 4.68
N THR A 148 3.15 -31.13 5.09
CA THR A 148 4.54 -30.84 4.70
C THR A 148 5.58 -31.39 5.68
N SER A 149 5.20 -32.25 6.63
CA SER A 149 6.09 -32.73 7.71
C SER A 149 7.31 -33.51 7.22
N SER A 150 7.25 -34.13 6.04
CA SER A 150 8.38 -34.79 5.37
C SER A 150 9.44 -33.81 4.84
N CYS A 151 9.08 -32.55 4.62
CA CYS A 151 9.96 -31.48 4.15
C CYS A 151 9.57 -30.15 4.84
N PRO A 152 9.90 -29.99 6.14
CA PRO A 152 9.44 -28.86 6.92
C PRO A 152 10.08 -27.55 6.43
N ARG A 153 9.24 -26.56 6.15
CA ARG A 153 9.67 -25.21 5.78
C ARG A 153 10.04 -24.40 7.02
N LYS A 154 10.97 -23.46 6.86
CA LYS A 154 11.40 -22.55 7.94
C LYS A 154 10.91 -21.14 7.64
N PHE A 155 10.45 -20.46 8.68
CA PHE A 155 10.06 -19.06 8.59
C PHE A 155 11.25 -18.21 8.17
N ASN A 156 11.10 -17.46 7.09
CA ASN A 156 12.10 -16.50 6.65
C ASN A 156 11.40 -15.27 6.04
N PRO A 157 11.37 -14.12 6.75
CA PRO A 157 10.66 -12.94 6.28
C PRO A 157 11.31 -12.27 5.06
N ALA A 158 12.53 -12.66 4.69
CA ALA A 158 13.27 -12.07 3.57
C ALA A 158 12.97 -12.73 2.21
N ILE A 159 12.32 -13.90 2.20
CA ILE A 159 11.99 -14.64 0.97
C ILE A 159 10.56 -15.18 1.05
N ARG A 160 9.97 -15.52 -0.09
CA ARG A 160 8.73 -16.31 -0.14
C ARG A 160 9.03 -17.73 0.37
N ASP A 161 8.83 -17.93 1.68
CA ASP A 161 9.21 -19.15 2.39
C ASP A 161 8.25 -20.33 2.16
N GLY A 162 7.08 -20.04 1.58
CA GLY A 162 6.00 -20.99 1.32
C GLY A 162 5.40 -21.62 2.58
N LEU A 163 5.63 -21.06 3.76
CA LEU A 163 4.78 -21.37 4.91
C LEU A 163 3.37 -20.85 4.60
N SER A 164 2.39 -21.76 4.50
CA SER A 164 1.08 -21.39 3.96
C SER A 164 -0.08 -21.97 4.77
N THR A 165 -1.29 -21.53 4.45
CA THR A 165 -2.55 -22.15 4.91
C THR A 165 -3.17 -23.09 3.86
N LEU A 166 -2.44 -23.40 2.78
CA LEU A 166 -2.94 -24.24 1.70
C LEU A 166 -2.72 -25.70 2.06
N SER A 167 -3.79 -26.40 2.38
CA SER A 167 -3.75 -27.82 2.71
C SER A 167 -4.92 -28.55 2.04
N SER A 168 -4.71 -29.83 1.72
CA SER A 168 -5.74 -30.70 1.17
C SER A 168 -6.86 -31.03 2.18
N SER A 169 -6.55 -30.98 3.48
CA SER A 169 -7.46 -31.33 4.58
C SER A 169 -8.18 -30.14 5.21
N LYS A 170 -7.59 -28.94 5.19
CA LYS A 170 -8.23 -27.70 5.65
C LYS A 170 -7.74 -26.53 4.78
N SER A 171 -8.67 -25.68 4.36
CA SER A 171 -8.37 -24.44 3.65
C SER A 171 -9.14 -23.27 4.23
N VAL A 172 -8.63 -22.07 3.99
CA VAL A 172 -9.25 -20.79 4.33
C VAL A 172 -9.19 -19.88 3.12
N ASP A 173 -10.20 -19.03 2.96
CA ASP A 173 -10.29 -18.04 1.89
C ASP A 173 -10.38 -16.63 2.50
N PRO A 174 -9.50 -15.69 2.12
CA PRO A 174 -8.34 -15.89 1.25
C PRO A 174 -7.29 -16.82 1.87
N PRO A 175 -6.43 -17.49 1.08
CA PRO A 175 -5.30 -18.22 1.66
C PRO A 175 -4.28 -17.23 2.26
N LYS A 176 -3.32 -17.74 3.02
CA LYS A 176 -2.04 -17.07 3.25
C LYS A 176 -0.96 -17.92 2.61
N THR A 177 -0.37 -17.45 1.50
CA THR A 177 0.51 -18.29 0.66
C THR A 177 1.97 -18.35 1.15
N ASN A 178 2.42 -17.36 1.93
CA ASN A 178 3.75 -17.31 2.54
C ASN A 178 3.70 -16.74 3.96
N TRP A 179 4.75 -16.98 4.76
CA TRP A 179 4.91 -16.47 6.12
C TRP A 179 3.77 -16.85 7.07
N ALA A 180 3.04 -17.93 6.80
CA ALA A 180 1.93 -18.37 7.62
C ALA A 180 2.42 -19.01 8.93
N LEU A 181 2.46 -18.19 9.99
CA LEU A 181 2.56 -18.64 11.37
C LEU A 181 1.16 -18.65 11.99
N PRO A 182 0.80 -19.63 12.85
CA PRO A 182 -0.43 -19.52 13.62
C PRO A 182 -0.37 -18.27 14.49
N LEU A 183 -1.52 -17.74 14.90
CA LEU A 183 -1.67 -16.71 15.92
C LEU A 183 -2.19 -17.39 17.19
N ASP A 184 -1.30 -18.09 17.90
CA ASP A 184 -1.61 -18.91 19.09
C ASP A 184 -0.71 -18.61 20.30
N LYS A 185 0.23 -17.64 20.19
CA LYS A 185 1.16 -17.29 21.27
C LYS A 185 1.02 -15.82 21.68
N GLY A 186 0.43 -15.61 22.85
CA GLY A 186 0.38 -14.29 23.48
C GLY A 186 1.76 -13.77 23.93
N PRO A 187 1.86 -12.48 24.32
CA PRO A 187 0.82 -11.46 24.13
C PRO A 187 0.58 -11.17 22.64
N PHE A 188 -0.68 -10.92 22.30
CA PHE A 188 -1.12 -10.51 20.98
C PHE A 188 -1.14 -9.00 20.87
N LEU A 189 -0.92 -8.50 19.65
CA LEU A 189 -0.97 -7.10 19.31
C LEU A 189 -1.97 -6.91 18.16
N ALA A 190 -2.87 -5.95 18.29
CA ALA A 190 -3.67 -5.43 17.21
C ALA A 190 -3.43 -3.92 17.03
N VAL A 191 -3.45 -3.48 15.77
CA VAL A 191 -3.40 -2.07 15.37
C VAL A 191 -4.55 -1.80 14.41
N LYS A 192 -5.32 -0.75 14.67
CA LYS A 192 -6.40 -0.29 13.78
C LYS A 192 -5.81 0.52 12.64
N VAL A 193 -6.15 0.17 11.41
CA VAL A 193 -5.67 0.81 10.19
C VAL A 193 -6.82 1.25 9.29
N THR A 194 -6.56 2.28 8.49
CA THR A 194 -7.41 2.77 7.40
C THR A 194 -6.59 2.88 6.11
N CYS A 195 -7.17 3.41 5.05
CA CYS A 195 -6.50 3.67 3.80
C CYS A 195 -5.94 5.10 3.76
N GLY A 196 -4.62 5.24 3.57
CA GLY A 196 -3.98 6.50 3.23
C GLY A 196 -3.72 6.56 1.73
N ILE A 197 -4.39 7.46 1.00
CA ILE A 197 -4.10 7.72 -0.42
C ILE A 197 -2.88 8.65 -0.49
N THR A 198 -1.86 8.25 -1.26
CA THR A 198 -0.65 9.05 -1.41
C THR A 198 -0.67 9.86 -2.72
N PHE A 199 -1.03 9.23 -3.84
CA PHE A 199 -1.13 9.90 -5.14
C PHE A 199 -2.04 9.14 -6.12
N THR A 200 -2.51 9.82 -7.17
CA THR A 200 -3.39 9.24 -8.20
C THR A 200 -2.58 8.68 -9.37
N PHE A 201 -3.10 7.66 -10.03
CA PHE A 201 -2.47 7.08 -11.23
C PHE A 201 -2.82 7.84 -12.52
N GLY A 202 -3.90 8.60 -12.48
CA GLY A 202 -4.30 9.56 -13.51
C GLY A 202 -3.49 10.85 -13.41
N GLY A 203 -3.22 11.45 -14.56
CA GLY A 203 -2.48 12.70 -14.67
C GLY A 203 -2.50 13.24 -16.10
N LEU A 204 -1.47 13.99 -16.46
CA LEU A 204 -1.35 14.63 -17.78
C LEU A 204 -0.52 13.76 -18.74
N LYS A 205 -0.92 13.73 -20.01
CA LYS A 205 -0.12 13.13 -21.08
C LYS A 205 1.09 13.99 -21.39
N LEU A 206 2.28 13.39 -21.38
CA LEU A 206 3.52 14.09 -21.71
C LEU A 206 4.19 13.51 -22.95
N SER A 207 4.99 14.33 -23.62
CA SER A 207 6.03 13.84 -24.52
C SER A 207 7.09 13.09 -23.72
N ALA A 208 7.41 11.86 -24.12
CA ALA A 208 8.39 11.03 -23.43
C ALA A 208 9.80 11.66 -23.43
N ASP A 209 10.16 12.40 -24.49
CA ASP A 209 11.50 12.96 -24.67
C ASP A 209 11.72 14.27 -23.92
N THR A 210 10.70 15.14 -23.91
CA THR A 210 10.82 16.51 -23.39
C THR A 210 10.05 16.75 -22.11
N SER A 211 9.18 15.83 -21.69
CA SER A 211 8.22 16.02 -20.60
C SER A 211 7.27 17.20 -20.82
N GLN A 212 7.08 17.66 -22.07
CA GLN A 212 6.08 18.67 -22.39
C GLN A 212 4.68 18.10 -22.30
N ILE A 213 3.75 18.87 -21.77
CA ILE A 213 2.33 18.51 -21.72
C ILE A 213 1.79 18.45 -23.16
N ILE A 214 0.99 17.43 -23.48
CA ILE A 214 0.35 17.27 -24.78
C ILE A 214 -1.00 17.98 -24.78
N ASN A 215 -1.29 18.72 -25.86
CA ASN A 215 -2.57 19.36 -26.09
C ASN A 215 -3.63 18.33 -26.55
N SER A 216 -4.82 18.36 -25.96
CA SER A 216 -5.90 17.40 -26.24
C SER A 216 -6.57 17.58 -27.60
N ILE A 217 -6.48 18.77 -28.20
CA ILE A 217 -7.15 19.09 -29.47
C ILE A 217 -6.28 18.68 -30.65
N ASN A 218 -5.01 19.08 -30.64
CA ASN A 218 -4.12 18.89 -31.78
C ASN A 218 -3.06 17.79 -31.58
N GLY A 219 -2.99 17.20 -30.39
CA GLY A 219 -2.04 16.12 -30.06
C GLY A 219 -0.58 16.56 -30.01
N LYS A 220 -0.28 17.86 -30.09
CA LYS A 220 1.09 18.39 -30.10
C LYS A 220 1.53 18.82 -28.71
N PRO A 221 2.85 18.81 -28.42
CA PRO A 221 3.39 19.41 -27.22
C PRO A 221 3.00 20.89 -27.08
N ILE A 222 2.49 21.27 -25.91
CA ILE A 222 2.18 22.66 -25.58
C ILE A 222 3.51 23.40 -25.35
N PRO A 223 3.78 24.47 -26.09
CA PRO A 223 5.06 25.14 -25.98
C PRO A 223 5.25 25.86 -24.65
N GLY A 224 6.36 25.59 -23.96
CA GLY A 224 6.68 26.22 -22.68
C GLY A 224 6.04 25.58 -21.45
N PHE A 225 5.20 24.54 -21.63
CA PHE A 225 4.54 23.84 -20.53
C PHE A 225 5.10 22.43 -20.39
N TYR A 226 5.62 22.15 -19.20
CA TYR A 226 6.28 20.89 -18.85
C TYR A 226 5.69 20.36 -17.55
N CYS A 227 5.77 19.05 -17.35
CA CYS A 227 5.26 18.40 -16.16
C CYS A 227 6.17 17.23 -15.77
N CYS A 228 6.20 16.89 -14.49
CA CYS A 228 6.97 15.77 -13.96
C CYS A 228 6.39 15.34 -12.60
N GLY A 229 6.90 14.24 -12.05
CA GLY A 229 6.41 13.70 -10.79
C GLY A 229 5.01 13.11 -10.93
N GLU A 230 4.21 13.23 -9.88
CA GLU A 230 2.89 12.57 -9.78
C GLU A 230 1.80 13.23 -10.63
N MET A 231 2.09 14.38 -11.26
CA MET A 231 1.21 14.96 -12.28
C MET A 231 1.28 14.22 -13.63
N LEU A 232 2.27 13.33 -13.83
CA LEU A 232 2.37 12.51 -15.03
C LEU A 232 1.36 11.35 -14.97
N GLY A 233 0.51 11.25 -15.99
CA GLY A 233 -0.43 10.15 -16.15
C GLY A 233 0.14 8.99 -16.94
N GLY A 234 -0.39 7.79 -16.71
CA GLY A 234 -0.19 6.62 -17.59
C GLY A 234 1.11 5.84 -17.36
N LEU A 235 1.83 6.11 -16.27
CA LEU A 235 2.94 5.27 -15.81
C LEU A 235 2.48 4.10 -14.94
N PHE A 236 1.43 4.33 -14.15
CA PHE A 236 0.83 3.37 -13.24
C PHE A 236 -0.67 3.23 -13.55
N TYR A 237 -1.23 2.06 -13.26
CA TYR A 237 -2.64 1.73 -13.48
C TYR A 237 -3.17 0.90 -12.31
N HIS A 238 -3.01 -0.43 -12.32
CA HIS A 238 -3.62 -1.26 -11.29
C HIS A 238 -2.80 -1.32 -10.00
N ASN A 239 -1.47 -1.24 -10.10
CA ASN A 239 -0.56 -1.38 -8.98
C ASN A 239 0.65 -0.43 -9.16
N TYR A 240 1.37 -0.20 -8.06
CA TYR A 240 2.55 0.65 -7.97
C TYR A 240 3.72 -0.14 -7.34
N PRO A 241 4.76 -0.45 -8.13
CA PRO A 241 5.98 -1.04 -7.59
C PRO A 241 6.72 -0.06 -6.67
N GLY A 242 7.10 -0.52 -5.48
CA GLY A 242 7.85 0.26 -4.50
C GLY A 242 9.03 1.04 -5.08
N GLY A 243 9.10 2.34 -4.78
CA GLY A 243 10.19 3.24 -5.17
C GLY A 243 10.14 3.78 -6.61
N SER A 244 9.26 3.25 -7.47
CA SER A 244 9.20 3.66 -8.88
C SER A 244 8.73 5.10 -9.10
N GLY A 245 8.00 5.69 -8.16
CA GLY A 245 7.52 7.07 -8.21
C GLY A 245 8.66 8.09 -8.04
N LEU A 246 9.61 7.80 -7.14
CA LEU A 246 10.82 8.60 -6.97
C LEU A 246 11.68 8.58 -8.23
N THR A 247 11.84 7.39 -8.83
CA THR A 247 12.53 7.22 -10.11
C THR A 247 11.85 8.01 -11.23
N SER A 248 10.51 7.94 -11.30
CA SER A 248 9.72 8.73 -12.25
C SER A 248 9.97 10.22 -12.07
N GLY A 249 9.85 10.74 -10.84
CA GLY A 249 10.11 12.13 -10.51
C GLY A 249 11.50 12.60 -10.95
N ALA A 250 12.54 11.81 -10.65
CA ALA A 250 13.92 12.15 -11.03
C ALA A 250 14.12 12.15 -12.56
N VAL A 251 13.63 11.12 -13.27
CA VAL A 251 13.81 10.97 -14.71
C VAL A 251 13.05 12.04 -15.48
N PHE A 252 11.74 12.16 -15.24
CA PHE A 252 10.91 13.12 -15.97
C PHE A 252 11.19 14.57 -15.53
N GLY A 253 11.58 14.78 -14.27
CA GLY A 253 12.02 16.09 -13.77
C GLY A 253 13.31 16.56 -14.45
N ARG A 254 14.32 15.68 -14.57
CA ARG A 254 15.54 16.01 -15.32
C ARG A 254 15.24 16.34 -16.78
N ARG A 255 14.38 15.56 -17.44
CA ARG A 255 13.95 15.82 -18.83
C ARG A 255 13.25 17.16 -18.97
N ALA A 256 12.27 17.45 -18.10
CA ALA A 256 11.53 18.71 -18.08
C ALA A 256 12.49 19.91 -17.92
N GLY A 257 13.39 19.85 -16.93
CA GLY A 257 14.37 20.91 -16.68
C GLY A 257 15.30 21.17 -17.86
N GLN A 258 15.84 20.10 -18.47
CA GLN A 258 16.69 20.24 -19.66
C GLN A 258 15.93 20.81 -20.86
N ALA A 259 14.70 20.36 -21.11
CA ALA A 259 13.91 20.83 -22.23
C ALA A 259 13.49 22.30 -22.06
N ALA A 260 13.11 22.70 -20.85
CA ALA A 260 12.83 24.10 -20.51
C ALA A 260 14.07 24.99 -20.72
N ALA A 261 15.23 24.56 -20.23
CA ALA A 261 16.48 25.31 -20.40
C ALA A 261 16.87 25.45 -21.88
N ARG A 262 16.79 24.36 -22.67
CA ARG A 262 17.08 24.41 -24.12
C ARG A 262 16.14 25.35 -24.87
N ARG A 263 14.86 25.42 -24.49
CA ARG A 263 13.90 26.36 -25.08
C ARG A 263 14.32 27.81 -24.84
N VAL A 264 14.67 28.16 -23.60
CA VAL A 264 15.12 29.53 -23.27
C VAL A 264 16.38 29.91 -24.03
N LEU A 265 17.36 29.00 -24.12
CA LEU A 265 18.60 29.23 -24.87
C LEU A 265 18.31 29.47 -26.36
N ALA A 266 17.43 28.68 -26.97
CA ALA A 266 17.09 28.86 -28.38
C ALA A 266 16.35 30.18 -28.65
N ILE A 267 15.44 30.58 -27.76
CA ILE A 267 14.76 31.88 -27.84
C ILE A 267 15.79 33.02 -27.80
N ARG A 268 16.75 32.96 -26.86
CA ARG A 268 17.84 33.96 -26.74
C ARG A 268 18.74 34.02 -27.99
N GLN A 269 18.95 32.89 -28.66
CA GLN A 269 19.77 32.79 -29.87
C GLN A 269 19.01 33.14 -31.16
N GLY A 270 17.78 33.63 -31.07
CA GLY A 270 16.94 33.95 -32.24
C GLY A 270 16.47 32.71 -33.02
N ARG A 271 16.81 31.49 -32.57
CA ARG A 271 16.43 30.25 -33.24
C ARG A 271 14.92 30.01 -33.07
N SER A 272 14.28 29.52 -34.11
CA SER A 272 12.93 28.97 -34.00
C SER A 272 12.99 27.71 -33.14
N TYR A 273 12.29 27.71 -32.01
CA TYR A 273 12.00 26.48 -31.27
C TYR A 273 10.60 26.03 -31.69
N PRO A 274 10.36 24.73 -31.93
CA PRO A 274 9.01 24.26 -32.23
C PRO A 274 8.04 24.78 -31.15
N GLY A 275 7.08 25.59 -31.57
CA GLY A 275 6.14 26.27 -30.68
C GLY A 275 6.54 27.68 -30.22
N LYS A 276 6.98 28.57 -31.12
CA LYS A 276 6.76 30.01 -30.90
C LYS A 276 5.24 30.27 -31.08
N LEU A 277 4.64 30.97 -30.13
CA LEU A 277 3.29 31.55 -30.29
C LEU A 277 3.33 32.57 -31.42
#